data_AF-A0A286BTV9-F1
#
_entry.id   AF-A0A286BTV9-F1
#
_cell.length_a   1.000
_cell.length_b   1.000
_cell.length_c   1.000
_cell.angle_alpha   90.00
_cell.angle_beta   90.00
_cell.angle_gamma   90.00
#
_symmetry.space_group_name_H-M   'P 1'
#
loop_
_entity.id
_entity.type
_entity.pdbx_description
1 polymer ?
#
loop_
_entity_poly.entity_id
_entity_poly.type
_entity_poly.pdbx_seq_one_letter_code
_entity_poly.pdbx_strand_id
1 'polypeptide(L)'
;MSAAHQVVEVNKHVSLYRGFTIQRLPRSAVDKNHRYQVTKDGMYYGQEFAQAEAIRTIDGLHHDHEVWCERLGVSVVVGEVTNCSEPMNGN
;
A
#
# COMPACT_ATOMS: atom_id res chain seq x y z
N MET A 1 16.52 -6.93 12.10
CA MET A 1 15.98 -5.55 12.24
C MET A 1 15.14 -5.29 11.01
N SER A 2 13.81 -5.26 11.15
CA SER A 2 12.89 -5.09 10.01
C SER A 2 13.12 -3.73 9.36
N ALA A 3 13.20 -3.69 8.04
CA ALA A 3 13.37 -2.45 7.29
C ALA A 3 12.23 -1.48 7.64
N ALA A 4 12.56 -0.21 7.89
CA ALA A 4 11.55 0.82 8.10
C ALA A 4 10.84 1.07 6.76
N HIS A 5 9.57 0.68 6.65
CA HIS A 5 8.79 0.88 5.45
C HIS A 5 8.22 2.29 5.43
N GLN A 6 8.46 3.03 4.35
CA GLN A 6 8.01 4.40 4.20
C GLN A 6 6.63 4.45 3.52
N VAL A 7 5.77 5.34 4.01
CA VAL A 7 4.55 5.73 3.31
C VAL A 7 4.92 6.80 2.29
N VAL A 8 4.62 6.55 1.01
CA VAL A 8 4.89 7.49 -0.08
C VAL A 8 3.57 8.18 -0.45
N GLU A 9 3.48 9.49 -0.24
CA GLU A 9 2.32 10.25 -0.69
C GLU A 9 2.42 10.53 -2.20
N VAL A 10 1.46 10.01 -2.97
CA VAL A 10 1.37 10.29 -4.41
C VAL A 10 0.59 11.58 -4.63
N ASN A 11 -0.50 11.75 -3.88
CA ASN A 11 -1.28 12.97 -3.84
C ASN A 11 -2.02 13.10 -2.50
N LYS A 12 -2.74 14.21 -2.29
CA LYS A 12 -3.49 14.50 -1.04
C LYS A 12 -4.50 13.42 -0.63
N HIS A 13 -4.94 12.60 -1.58
CA HIS A 13 -5.96 11.57 -1.40
C HIS A 13 -5.42 10.14 -1.58
N VAL A 14 -4.15 9.97 -1.97
CA VAL A 14 -3.60 8.67 -2.33
C VAL A 14 -2.18 8.56 -1.80
N SER A 15 -1.96 7.53 -0.99
CA SER A 15 -0.66 7.16 -0.45
C SER A 15 -0.35 5.71 -0.83
N LEU A 16 0.92 5.40 -1.04
CA LEU A 16 1.42 4.06 -1.30
C LEU A 16 2.17 3.54 -0.07
N TYR A 17 1.96 2.28 0.28
CA TYR A 17 2.64 1.62 1.39
C TYR A 17 2.83 0.13 1.09
N ARG A 18 4.08 -0.35 1.06
CA ARG A 18 4.43 -1.76 0.76
C ARG A 18 3.76 -2.35 -0.50
N GLY A 19 3.60 -1.55 -1.54
CA GLY A 19 2.91 -1.93 -2.79
C GLY A 19 1.39 -1.85 -2.75
N PHE A 20 0.78 -1.48 -1.61
CA PHE A 20 -0.64 -1.17 -1.50
C PHE A 20 -0.91 0.31 -1.74
N THR A 21 -2.09 0.58 -2.28
CA THR A 21 -2.66 1.91 -2.45
C THR A 21 -3.69 2.19 -1.35
N ILE A 22 -3.43 3.23 -0.56
CA ILE A 22 -4.32 3.76 0.46
C ILE A 22 -4.99 5.01 -0.10
N GLN A 23 -6.28 4.90 -0.42
CA GLN A 23 -7.06 5.99 -0.98
C GLN A 23 -7.99 6.60 0.08
N ARG A 24 -7.84 7.89 0.34
CA ARG A 24 -8.74 8.66 1.18
C ARG A 24 -10.00 9.03 0.41
N LEU A 25 -11.13 8.49 0.83
CA LEU A 25 -12.43 8.82 0.23
C LEU A 25 -12.88 10.24 0.63
N PRO A 26 -13.59 10.93 -0.27
CA PRO A 26 -14.23 12.19 0.07
C PRO A 26 -15.26 11.99 1.18
N ARG A 27 -15.37 12.98 2.06
CA ARG A 27 -16.42 13.01 3.10
C ARG A 27 -17.77 13.16 2.40
N SER A 28 -18.71 12.26 2.66
CA SER A 28 -20.08 12.42 2.20
C SER A 28 -20.90 13.12 3.30
N ALA A 29 -22.03 13.72 2.96
CA ALA A 29 -22.94 14.33 3.94
C ALA A 29 -23.48 13.32 4.97
N VAL A 30 -23.44 12.03 4.63
CA VAL A 30 -23.90 10.90 5.46
C VAL A 30 -22.77 10.38 6.36
N ASP A 31 -21.56 10.25 5.81
CA ASP A 31 -20.38 9.74 6.52
C ASP A 31 -19.37 10.87 6.77
N LYS A 32 -19.46 11.45 7.97
CA LYS A 32 -18.56 12.54 8.40
C LYS A 32 -17.13 12.08 8.68
N ASN A 33 -16.93 10.76 8.84
CA ASN A 33 -15.62 10.20 9.15
C ASN A 33 -14.73 10.11 7.91
N HIS A 34 -13.43 10.22 8.16
CA HIS A 34 -12.45 9.84 7.15
C HIS A 34 -12.53 8.35 6.90
N ARG A 35 -12.46 7.97 5.63
CA ARG A 35 -12.44 6.59 5.18
C ARG A 35 -11.24 6.41 4.27
N TYR A 36 -10.49 5.35 4.49
CA TYR A 36 -9.29 4.99 3.76
C TYR A 36 -9.50 3.61 3.18
N GLN A 37 -9.62 3.54 1.86
CA GLN A 37 -9.74 2.29 1.14
C GLN A 37 -8.35 1.75 0.81
N VAL A 38 -8.15 0.46 1.08
CA VAL A 38 -6.91 -0.27 0.79
C VAL A 38 -7.13 -1.13 -0.45
N THR A 39 -6.29 -0.91 -1.46
CA THR A 39 -6.31 -1.67 -2.72
C THR A 39 -4.90 -2.05 -3.13
N LYS A 40 -4.74 -3.13 -3.89
CA LYS A 40 -3.47 -3.52 -4.50
C LYS A 40 -3.76 -4.20 -5.83
N ASP A 41 -3.09 -3.76 -6.89
CA ASP A 41 -3.21 -4.33 -8.25
C ASP A 41 -4.67 -4.48 -8.74
N GLY A 42 -5.53 -3.51 -8.38
CA GLY A 42 -6.96 -3.52 -8.72
C GLY A 42 -7.85 -4.36 -7.80
N MET A 43 -7.28 -5.06 -6.81
CA MET A 43 -8.02 -5.82 -5.82
C MET A 43 -8.31 -4.98 -4.57
N TYR A 44 -9.51 -5.14 -4.01
CA TYR A 44 -9.96 -4.46 -2.80
C TYR A 44 -9.71 -5.31 -1.56
N TYR A 45 -9.06 -4.73 -0.55
CA TYR A 45 -8.68 -5.42 0.69
C TYR A 45 -9.44 -4.93 1.92
N GLY A 46 -10.09 -3.76 1.84
CA GLY A 46 -10.86 -3.23 2.96
C GLY A 46 -10.94 -1.72 2.97
N GLN A 47 -11.69 -1.21 3.95
CA GLN A 47 -11.83 0.22 4.21
C GLN A 47 -11.73 0.47 5.71
N GLU A 48 -10.82 1.36 6.09
CA GLU A 48 -10.52 1.72 7.47
C GLU A 48 -10.89 3.17 7.76
N PHE A 49 -11.04 3.54 9.04
CA PHE A 49 -11.42 4.89 9.43
C PHE A 49 -10.20 5.82 9.65
N ALA A 50 -9.02 5.23 9.86
CA ALA A 50 -7.76 5.95 9.98
C ALA A 50 -6.68 5.41 9.04
N GLN A 51 -5.81 6.29 8.55
CA GLN A 51 -4.66 5.90 7.74
C GLN A 51 -3.71 4.96 8.51
N ALA A 52 -3.56 5.19 9.81
CA ALA A 52 -2.76 4.31 10.68
C ALA A 52 -3.37 2.90 10.81
N GLU A 53 -4.70 2.76 10.75
CA GLU A 53 -5.35 1.46 10.73
C GLU A 53 -5.11 0.74 9.40
N ALA A 54 -5.24 1.46 8.28
CA ALA A 54 -4.91 0.91 6.96
C ALA A 54 -3.47 0.38 6.89
N ILE A 55 -2.51 1.11 7.46
CA ILE A 55 -1.11 0.67 7.56
C ILE A 55 -0.99 -0.63 8.38
N ARG A 56 -1.65 -0.70 9.55
CA ARG A 56 -1.65 -1.93 10.38
C ARG A 56 -2.28 -3.12 9.66
N THR A 57 -3.37 -2.90 8.94
CA THR A 57 -4.01 -3.94 8.12
C THR A 57 -3.05 -4.45 7.04
N ILE A 58 -2.33 -3.55 6.37
CA ILE A 58 -1.31 -3.92 5.36
C ILE A 58 -0.14 -4.68 5.99
N ASP A 59 0.34 -4.25 7.16
CA ASP A 59 1.41 -4.96 7.88
C ASP A 59 0.97 -6.38 8.27
N GLY A 60 -0.29 -6.55 8.70
CA GLY A 60 -0.87 -7.87 8.97
C GLY A 60 -0.94 -8.75 7.73
N LEU A 61 -1.42 -8.20 6.60
CA LEU A 61 -1.47 -8.91 5.32
C LEU A 61 -0.08 -9.35 4.84
N HIS A 62 0.93 -8.49 5.01
CA HIS A 62 2.32 -8.82 4.66
C HIS A 62 2.88 -9.91 5.59
N HIS A 63 2.66 -9.78 6.90
CA HIS A 63 3.11 -10.79 7.86
C HIS A 63 2.50 -12.16 7.58
N ASP A 64 1.18 -12.21 7.37
CA ASP A 64 0.50 -13.46 7.02
C ASP A 64 1.07 -14.02 5.72
N HIS A 65 1.25 -13.19 4.69
CA HIS A 65 1.82 -13.62 3.42
C HIS A 65 3.24 -14.17 3.56
N GLU A 66 4.11 -13.54 4.36
CA GLU A 66 5.46 -14.02 4.68
C GLU A 66 5.40 -15.41 5.35
N VAL A 67 4.57 -15.58 6.38
CA VAL A 67 4.39 -16.86 7.09
C VAL A 67 3.86 -17.95 6.15
N TRP A 68 2.89 -17.61 5.29
CA TRP A 68 2.35 -18.53 4.30
C TRP A 68 3.41 -18.94 3.27
N CYS A 69 4.22 -18.01 2.79
CA CYS A 69 5.33 -18.27 1.87
C CYS A 69 6.38 -19.19 2.48
N GLU A 70 6.78 -18.94 3.73
CA GLU A 70 7.72 -19.79 4.48
C GLU A 70 7.19 -21.22 4.64
N ARG A 71 5.91 -21.37 4.99
CA ARG A 71 5.26 -22.68 5.14
C ARG A 71 5.20 -23.47 3.83
N LEU A 72 5.10 -22.79 2.70
CA LEU A 72 5.04 -23.41 1.38
C LEU A 72 6.43 -23.57 0.73
N GLY A 73 7.50 -23.08 1.36
CA GLY A 73 8.85 -23.09 0.81
C GLY A 73 9.02 -22.22 -0.44
N VAL A 74 8.11 -21.25 -0.66
CA VAL A 74 8.14 -20.32 -1.80
C VAL A 74 8.77 -19.02 -1.32
N SER A 75 9.93 -18.65 -1.86
CA SER A 75 10.48 -17.30 -1.69
C SER A 75 9.95 -16.40 -2.79
N VAL A 76 8.98 -15.53 -2.48
CA VAL A 76 8.55 -14.49 -3.41
C VAL A 76 9.59 -13.36 -3.35
N VAL A 77 10.43 -13.27 -4.37
CA VAL A 77 11.26 -12.09 -4.60
C VAL A 77 10.32 -10.96 -5.01
N VAL A 78 9.99 -10.07 -4.08
CA VAL A 78 9.24 -8.85 -4.40
C VAL A 78 10.20 -7.95 -5.18
N GLY A 79 10.11 -8.02 -6.50
CA GLY A 79 10.92 -7.19 -7.39
C GLY A 79 10.74 -5.72 -7.04
N GLU A 80 11.85 -5.05 -6.74
CA GLU A 80 11.89 -3.60 -6.58
C GLU A 80 11.44 -2.97 -7.90
N VAL A 81 10.37 -2.17 -7.87
CA VAL A 81 10.00 -1.31 -9.00
C VAL A 81 11.09 -0.25 -9.12
N THR A 82 12.13 -0.54 -9.91
CA THR A 82 13.12 0.45 -10.28
C THR A 82 12.44 1.47 -11.19
N ASN A 83 12.32 2.71 -10.71
CA ASN A 83 11.85 3.84 -11.47
C ASN A 83 12.78 4.05 -12.69
N CYS A 84 12.29 3.72 -13.89
CA CYS A 84 12.95 4.12 -15.13
C CYS A 84 12.63 5.59 -15.38
N SER A 85 13.36 6.50 -14.75
CA SER A 85 13.48 7.86 -15.27
C SER A 85 14.50 7.84 -16.41
N GLU A 86 14.02 7.67 -17.64
CA GLU A 86 14.80 7.96 -18.85
C GLU A 86 15.22 9.44 -18.85
N PRO A 87 16.51 9.78 -19.01
CA PRO A 87 16.88 11.14 -19.36
C PRO A 87 16.45 11.38 -20.81
N MET A 88 15.43 12.21 -21.00
CA MET A 88 15.11 12.80 -22.31
C MET A 88 16.32 13.61 -22.78
N ASN A 89 17.16 12.98 -23.59
CA ASN A 89 18.20 13.66 -24.37
C ASN A 89 17.62 13.92 -25.77
N GLY A 90 17.43 15.19 -26.11
CA GLY A 90 16.74 15.58 -27.34
C GLY A 90 17.03 17.02 -27.74
N ASN A 91 18.21 17.19 -28.33
CA ASN A 91 18.65 18.17 -29.34
C ASN A 91 18.69 19.68 -28.99
#